data_AF-A0A2M6W753-F1
#
_entry.id   AF-A0A2M6W753-F1
#
_cell.length_a   1.000
_cell.length_b   1.000
_cell.length_c   1.000
_cell.angle_alpha   90.00
_cell.angle_beta   90.00
_cell.angle_gamma   90.00
#
_symmetry.space_group_name_H-M   'P 1'
#
loop_
_entity.id
_entity.type
_entity.pdbx_description
1 polymer ?
#
loop_
_entity_poly.entity_id
_entity_poly.type
_entity_poly.pdbx_seq_one_letter_code
_entity_poly.pdbx_strand_id
1 'polypeptide(L)'
;MKLSLNKKNHPLKHPDQRVGVFIDVQNMYYSAKNLFGAKVNFGNIVREATAGRKLIRAIAYVVRTETKEEQPFFDALYNLGIETKERPLQIFYGGEKKADWDVGITVDAIRLSPSIDAVVLVSGDGDYIPLVEYLQNQGKQVEIVAFAGTTSGRLQEVADDFIDLGKEKNKFLIPDRKFLKKN
;
A
#
# COMPACT_ATOMS: atom_id res chain seq x y z
N MET A 1 -21.43 -26.64 -0.18
CA MET A 1 -22.23 -25.42 -0.41
C MET A 1 -21.31 -24.22 -0.25
N LYS A 2 -20.77 -23.66 -1.35
CA LYS A 2 -19.93 -22.46 -1.29
C LYS A 2 -20.85 -21.26 -1.09
N LEU A 3 -20.87 -20.71 0.12
CA LEU A 3 -21.50 -19.43 0.39
C LEU A 3 -20.83 -18.38 -0.52
N SER A 4 -21.57 -17.92 -1.53
CA SER A 4 -21.23 -16.73 -2.30
C SER A 4 -21.41 -15.54 -1.36
N LEU A 5 -20.38 -15.22 -0.58
CA LEU A 5 -20.32 -13.99 0.20
C LEU A 5 -20.47 -12.81 -0.77
N ASN A 6 -21.53 -12.04 -0.54
CA ASN A 6 -21.77 -10.79 -1.24
C ASN A 6 -20.52 -9.92 -1.03
N LYS A 7 -19.73 -9.66 -2.09
CA LYS A 7 -18.40 -9.02 -2.05
C LYS A 7 -18.35 -7.66 -1.32
N LYS A 8 -19.49 -7.07 -0.98
CA LYS A 8 -19.57 -5.77 -0.30
C LYS A 8 -19.29 -5.83 1.20
N ASN A 9 -19.47 -6.97 1.87
CA ASN A 9 -19.30 -7.06 3.32
C ASN A 9 -18.40 -8.26 3.68
N HIS A 10 -17.09 -8.02 3.77
CA HIS A 10 -16.20 -8.98 4.43
C HIS A 10 -16.67 -9.12 5.90
N PRO A 11 -17.02 -10.33 6.37
CA PRO A 11 -17.74 -10.49 7.65
C PRO A 11 -16.96 -10.00 8.88
N LEU A 12 -15.63 -9.88 8.75
CA LEU A 12 -14.72 -9.39 9.79
C LEU A 12 -14.40 -7.88 9.69
N LYS A 13 -14.88 -7.19 8.64
CA LYS A 13 -14.69 -5.74 8.49
C LYS A 13 -15.88 -5.01 9.08
N HIS A 14 -15.75 -4.60 10.34
CA HIS A 14 -16.81 -3.92 11.07
C HIS A 14 -16.73 -2.40 10.84
N PRO A 15 -17.86 -1.70 10.60
CA PRO A 15 -17.87 -0.27 10.26
C PRO A 15 -17.14 0.65 11.24
N ASP A 16 -17.15 0.31 12.53
CA ASP A 16 -16.54 1.14 13.58
C ASP A 16 -15.03 0.93 13.77
N GLN A 17 -14.43 -0.04 13.08
CA GLN A 17 -12.99 -0.26 13.12
C GLN A 17 -12.24 0.99 12.65
N ARG A 18 -11.21 1.34 13.39
CA ARG A 18 -10.25 2.40 13.07
C ARG A 18 -9.17 1.82 12.17
N VAL A 19 -9.00 2.37 10.99
CA VAL A 19 -8.08 1.85 9.97
C VAL A 19 -6.88 2.76 9.80
N GLY A 20 -5.68 2.19 9.85
CA GLY A 20 -4.44 2.84 9.42
C GLY A 20 -3.96 2.24 8.09
N VAL A 21 -3.70 3.07 7.09
CA VAL A 21 -3.21 2.65 5.77
C VAL A 21 -1.77 3.10 5.58
N PHE A 22 -0.88 2.17 5.27
CA PHE A 22 0.56 2.40 5.10
C PHE A 22 0.97 1.99 3.70
N ILE A 23 1.42 2.95 2.88
CA ILE A 23 1.61 2.76 1.45
C ILE A 23 3.07 2.82 1.08
N ASP A 24 3.61 1.68 0.66
CA ASP A 24 4.91 1.60 0.00
C ASP A 24 4.74 2.01 -1.47
N VAL A 25 4.99 3.29 -1.75
CA VAL A 25 4.78 3.84 -3.09
C VAL A 25 5.75 3.25 -4.10
N GLN A 26 6.98 2.94 -3.69
CA GLN A 26 7.96 2.37 -4.61
C GLN A 26 7.58 0.96 -5.02
N ASN A 27 7.23 0.10 -4.07
CA ASN A 27 6.78 -1.27 -4.35
C ASN A 27 5.58 -1.26 -5.32
N MET A 28 4.56 -0.46 -5.03
CA MET A 28 3.39 -0.34 -5.91
C MET A 28 3.71 0.22 -7.29
N TYR A 29 4.58 1.23 -7.38
CA TYR A 29 4.99 1.81 -8.66
C TYR A 29 5.71 0.78 -9.54
N TYR A 30 6.69 0.05 -8.99
CA TYR A 30 7.43 -0.96 -9.74
C TYR A 30 6.53 -2.11 -10.18
N SER A 31 5.65 -2.60 -9.30
CA SER A 31 4.69 -3.64 -9.64
C SER A 31 3.75 -3.24 -10.78
N ALA A 32 3.13 -2.06 -10.70
CA ALA A 32 2.20 -1.59 -11.73
C ALA A 32 2.88 -1.34 -13.07
N LYS A 33 4.10 -0.80 -13.04
CA LYS A 33 4.91 -0.58 -14.24
C LYS A 33 5.32 -1.88 -14.91
N ASN A 34 5.81 -2.85 -14.13
CA ASN A 34 6.27 -4.14 -14.63
C ASN A 34 5.10 -4.97 -15.23
N LEU A 35 3.99 -5.06 -14.50
CA LEU A 35 2.87 -5.92 -14.90
C LEU A 35 1.98 -5.29 -15.97
N PHE A 36 1.82 -3.95 -15.98
CA PHE A 36 0.78 -3.29 -16.76
C PHE A 36 1.23 -2.02 -17.50
N GLY A 37 2.47 -1.56 -17.32
CA GLY A 37 2.93 -0.30 -17.92
C GLY A 37 2.09 0.91 -17.53
N ALA A 38 1.51 0.91 -16.32
CA ALA A 38 0.54 1.91 -15.88
C ALA A 38 0.94 2.53 -14.53
N LYS A 39 0.29 3.65 -14.20
CA LYS A 39 0.42 4.32 -12.89
C LYS A 39 -0.64 3.80 -11.92
N VAL A 40 -0.40 3.97 -10.62
CA VAL A 40 -1.32 3.51 -9.56
C VAL A 40 -2.26 4.64 -9.13
N ASN A 41 -3.53 4.31 -8.92
CA ASN A 41 -4.53 5.20 -8.34
C ASN A 41 -4.60 5.00 -6.81
N PHE A 42 -3.74 5.69 -6.06
CA PHE A 42 -3.67 5.56 -4.61
C PHE A 42 -4.94 6.01 -3.88
N GLY A 43 -5.67 6.99 -4.41
CA GLY A 43 -6.95 7.42 -3.82
C GLY A 43 -8.00 6.31 -3.84
N ASN A 44 -8.11 5.58 -4.95
CA ASN A 44 -9.00 4.42 -5.04
C ASN A 44 -8.53 3.25 -4.17
N ILE A 45 -7.23 3.05 -4.03
CA ILE A 45 -6.67 2.05 -3.10
C ILE A 45 -7.09 2.36 -1.67
N VAL A 46 -6.85 3.59 -1.19
CA VAL A 46 -7.21 3.98 0.19
C VAL A 46 -8.72 3.84 0.41
N ARG A 47 -9.52 4.26 -0.56
CA ARG A 47 -10.98 4.11 -0.49
C ARG A 47 -11.41 2.65 -0.34
N GLU A 48 -10.85 1.75 -1.15
CA GLU A 48 -11.19 0.34 -1.10
C GLU A 48 -10.67 -0.33 0.17
N ALA A 49 -9.41 -0.07 0.52
CA ALA A 49 -8.78 -0.58 1.73
C ALA A 49 -9.56 -0.18 2.99
N THR A 50 -10.06 1.05 3.04
CA THR A 50 -10.87 1.54 4.16
C THR A 50 -12.21 0.81 4.24
N ALA A 51 -12.79 0.38 3.11
CA ALA A 51 -14.03 -0.40 3.05
C ALA A 51 -15.20 0.21 3.86
N GLY A 52 -15.32 1.54 3.88
CA GLY A 52 -16.37 2.26 4.62
C GLY A 52 -16.17 2.34 6.15
N ARG A 53 -15.01 1.90 6.66
CA ARG A 53 -14.62 2.00 8.06
C ARG A 53 -14.04 3.38 8.40
N LYS A 54 -13.67 3.60 9.67
CA LYS A 54 -13.12 4.88 10.14
C LYS A 54 -11.63 4.99 9.79
N LEU A 55 -11.31 5.66 8.69
CA LEU A 55 -9.91 5.97 8.35
C LEU A 55 -9.31 6.94 9.39
N ILE A 56 -8.28 6.50 10.09
CA ILE A 56 -7.55 7.33 11.07
C ILE A 56 -6.39 8.05 10.40
N ARG A 57 -5.58 7.32 9.62
CA ARG A 57 -4.46 7.87 8.84
C ARG A 57 -4.23 7.03 7.58
N ALA A 58 -3.88 7.71 6.51
CA ALA A 58 -3.27 7.12 5.33
C ALA A 58 -1.91 7.78 5.10
N ILE A 59 -0.84 7.00 5.09
CA ILE A 59 0.53 7.50 4.97
C ILE A 59 1.19 6.86 3.75
N ALA A 60 1.59 7.70 2.80
CA ALA A 60 2.39 7.32 1.64
C ALA A 60 3.87 7.61 1.89
N TYR A 61 4.67 6.56 1.77
CA TYR A 61 6.10 6.60 1.95
C TYR A 61 6.75 6.78 0.58
N VAL A 62 7.29 7.97 0.34
CA VAL A 62 7.77 8.42 -0.96
C VAL A 62 9.24 8.76 -0.92
N VAL A 63 9.88 8.68 -2.08
CA VAL A 63 11.30 9.01 -2.24
C VAL A 63 11.40 10.29 -3.04
N ARG A 64 12.14 11.25 -2.50
CA ARG A 64 12.39 12.53 -3.15
C ARG A 64 13.74 12.50 -3.86
N THR A 65 13.74 12.88 -5.13
CA THR A 65 14.96 13.09 -5.92
C THR A 65 15.46 14.53 -5.76
N GLU A 66 16.69 14.80 -6.19
CA GLU A 66 17.27 16.16 -6.13
C GLU A 66 16.52 17.15 -7.03
N THR A 67 15.95 16.69 -8.14
CA THR A 67 15.26 17.52 -9.13
C THR A 67 13.86 17.95 -8.67
N LYS A 68 13.27 17.25 -7.68
CA LYS A 68 11.92 17.51 -7.13
C LYS A 68 10.80 17.46 -8.16
N GLU A 69 10.97 16.73 -9.26
CA GLU A 69 9.95 16.55 -10.30
C GLU A 69 8.68 15.84 -9.80
N GLU A 70 8.78 15.19 -8.63
CA GLU A 70 7.75 14.39 -7.98
C GLU A 70 6.82 15.24 -7.10
N GLN A 71 7.13 16.52 -6.87
CA GLN A 71 6.33 17.39 -6.01
C GLN A 71 4.84 17.43 -6.40
N PRO A 72 4.46 17.56 -7.69
CA PRO A 72 3.05 17.55 -8.07
C PRO A 72 2.34 16.24 -7.72
N PHE A 73 3.06 15.12 -7.70
CA PHE A 73 2.52 13.83 -7.28
C PHE A 73 2.31 13.79 -5.75
N PHE A 74 3.23 14.35 -4.96
CA PHE A 74 3.07 14.45 -3.50
C PHE A 74 1.89 15.35 -3.13
N ASP A 75 1.76 16.49 -3.81
CA ASP A 75 0.63 17.41 -3.61
C ASP A 75 -0.71 16.74 -3.96
N ALA A 76 -0.73 15.92 -5.02
CA ALA A 76 -1.92 15.14 -5.37
C ALA A 76 -2.29 14.10 -4.30
N LEU A 77 -1.32 13.43 -3.68
CA LEU A 77 -1.58 12.52 -2.55
C LEU A 77 -2.16 13.29 -1.36
N TYR A 78 -1.58 14.43 -1.01
CA TYR A 78 -2.06 15.26 0.08
C TYR A 78 -3.51 15.72 -0.13
N ASN A 79 -3.84 16.18 -1.34
CA ASN A 79 -5.21 16.58 -1.70
C ASN A 79 -6.22 15.43 -1.66
N LEU A 80 -5.75 14.17 -1.72
CA LEU A 80 -6.57 12.98 -1.55
C LEU A 80 -6.71 12.56 -0.07
N GLY A 81 -6.15 13.33 0.87
CA GLY A 81 -6.14 13.00 2.29
C GLY A 81 -5.09 11.96 2.68
N ILE A 82 -4.04 11.81 1.87
CA ILE A 82 -2.93 10.87 2.10
C ILE A 82 -1.71 11.68 2.54
N GLU A 83 -1.28 11.49 3.79
CA GLU A 83 -0.06 12.10 4.33
C GLU A 83 1.17 11.57 3.57
N THR A 84 2.13 12.44 3.25
CA THR A 84 3.38 12.03 2.61
C THR A 84 4.52 12.04 3.62
N LYS A 85 5.24 10.92 3.71
CA LYS A 85 6.55 10.85 4.38
C LYS A 85 7.64 10.71 3.33
N GLU A 86 8.54 11.67 3.31
CA GLU A 86 9.58 11.80 2.28
C GLU A 86 10.94 11.37 2.82
N ARG A 87 11.67 10.57 2.04
CA ARG A 87 13.07 10.22 2.30
C ARG A 87 13.91 10.64 1.09
N PRO A 88 15.04 11.31 1.28
CA PRO A 88 15.95 11.58 0.18
C PRO A 88 16.52 10.26 -0.35
N LEU A 89 16.68 10.15 -1.66
CA LEU A 89 17.40 9.06 -2.30
C LEU A 89 18.83 9.00 -1.74
N GLN A 90 19.20 7.91 -1.08
CA GLN A 90 20.55 7.74 -0.53
C GLN A 90 21.45 7.09 -1.57
N ILE A 91 22.57 7.76 -1.90
CA ILE A 91 23.61 7.25 -2.78
C ILE A 91 24.83 6.93 -1.91
N PHE A 92 25.20 5.66 -1.85
CA PHE A 92 26.37 5.20 -1.08
C PHE A 92 27.65 5.42 -1.88
N TYR A 93 28.79 5.44 -1.19
CA TYR A 93 30.12 5.63 -1.80
C TYR A 93 30.44 4.62 -2.92
N GLY A 94 29.79 3.45 -2.96
CA GLY A 94 29.91 2.46 -4.03
C GLY A 94 28.94 2.65 -5.22
N GLY A 95 28.17 3.74 -5.26
CA GLY A 95 27.16 4.00 -6.29
C GLY A 95 25.82 3.28 -6.09
N GLU A 96 25.71 2.40 -5.08
CA GLU A 96 24.43 1.80 -4.69
C GLU A 96 23.46 2.88 -4.23
N LYS A 97 22.21 2.76 -4.69
CA LYS A 97 21.13 3.66 -4.31
C LYS A 97 20.14 2.89 -3.43
N LYS A 98 19.95 3.33 -2.19
CA LYS A 98 18.86 2.81 -1.34
C LYS A 98 17.81 3.87 -1.13
N ALA A 99 16.57 3.42 -1.18
CA ALA A 99 15.41 4.28 -0.98
C ALA A 99 14.25 3.52 -0.33
N ASP A 100 14.47 2.29 0.12
CA ASP A 100 13.46 1.49 0.79
C ASP A 100 12.94 2.19 2.05
N TRP A 101 11.68 1.90 2.34
CA TRP A 101 10.97 2.44 3.48
C TRP A 101 10.61 1.38 4.50
N ASP A 102 11.07 0.14 4.32
CA ASP A 102 10.60 -1.03 5.07
C ASP A 102 10.70 -0.84 6.57
N VAL A 103 11.85 -0.34 7.04
CA VAL A 103 12.05 -0.02 8.46
C VAL A 103 11.15 1.13 8.92
N GLY A 104 11.02 2.19 8.13
CA GLY A 104 10.20 3.36 8.49
C GLY A 104 8.71 3.01 8.58
N ILE A 105 8.20 2.26 7.58
CA ILE A 105 6.83 1.74 7.55
C ILE A 105 6.59 0.84 8.76
N THR A 106 7.50 -0.10 9.03
CA THR A 106 7.42 -1.02 10.17
C THR A 106 7.30 -0.27 11.49
N VAL A 107 8.20 0.69 11.73
CA VAL A 107 8.21 1.49 12.97
C VAL A 107 6.92 2.29 13.13
N ASP A 108 6.45 2.94 12.07
CA ASP A 108 5.22 3.73 12.14
C ASP A 108 3.96 2.88 12.31
N ALA A 109 3.88 1.72 11.65
CA ALA A 109 2.77 0.79 11.81
C ALA A 109 2.67 0.29 13.26
N ILE A 110 3.80 -0.11 13.86
CA ILE A 110 3.87 -0.51 15.27
C ILE A 110 3.47 0.66 16.18
N ARG A 111 4.03 1.85 15.96
CA ARG A 111 3.77 3.05 16.77
C ARG A 111 2.31 3.47 16.74
N LEU A 112 1.65 3.37 15.58
CA LEU A 112 0.24 3.76 15.42
C LEU A 112 -0.73 2.63 15.82
N SER A 113 -0.27 1.38 15.91
CA SER A 113 -1.11 0.22 16.23
C SER A 113 -2.01 0.40 17.47
N PRO A 114 -1.64 1.09 18.56
CA PRO A 114 -2.55 1.27 19.71
C PRO A 114 -3.78 2.13 19.38
N SER A 115 -3.70 2.98 18.34
CA SER A 115 -4.76 3.92 17.95
C SER A 115 -5.67 3.40 16.83
N ILE A 116 -5.40 2.20 16.31
CA ILE A 116 -6.13 1.58 15.21
C ILE A 116 -6.48 0.14 15.54
N ASP A 117 -7.48 -0.39 14.85
CA ASP A 117 -8.00 -1.75 15.02
C ASP A 117 -7.60 -2.63 13.83
N ALA A 118 -7.51 -2.02 12.63
CA ALA A 118 -7.03 -2.66 11.42
C ALA A 118 -5.84 -1.88 10.81
N VAL A 119 -4.82 -2.61 10.38
CA VAL A 119 -3.64 -2.12 9.67
C VAL A 119 -3.73 -2.63 8.24
N VAL A 120 -3.69 -1.71 7.28
CA VAL A 120 -3.63 -2.03 5.85
C VAL A 120 -2.23 -1.69 5.34
N LEU A 121 -1.46 -2.69 4.95
CA LEU A 121 -0.18 -2.50 4.26
C LEU A 121 -0.43 -2.58 2.75
N VAL A 122 -0.10 -1.50 2.05
CA VAL A 122 -0.14 -1.45 0.58
C VAL A 122 1.27 -1.74 0.07
N SER A 123 1.66 -3.02 0.13
CA SER A 123 2.91 -3.55 -0.38
C SER A 123 2.78 -5.04 -0.68
N GLY A 124 3.52 -5.53 -1.68
CA GLY A 124 3.64 -6.96 -1.97
C GLY A 124 4.88 -7.62 -1.34
N ASP A 125 5.68 -6.87 -0.59
CA ASP A 125 6.99 -7.31 -0.12
C ASP A 125 6.91 -8.33 1.03
N GLY A 126 7.60 -9.46 0.87
CA GLY A 126 7.66 -10.52 1.88
C GLY A 126 8.40 -10.10 3.15
N ASP A 127 9.24 -9.06 3.10
CA ASP A 127 9.99 -8.59 4.26
C ASP A 127 9.08 -7.99 5.36
N TYR A 128 7.81 -7.71 5.04
CA TYR A 128 6.81 -7.31 6.03
C TYR A 128 6.18 -8.45 6.82
N ILE A 129 6.45 -9.73 6.51
CA ILE A 129 5.85 -10.88 7.23
C ILE A 129 6.06 -10.77 8.76
N PRO A 130 7.26 -10.46 9.29
CA PRO A 130 7.45 -10.30 10.73
C PRO A 130 6.60 -9.18 11.34
N LEU A 131 6.38 -8.08 10.59
CA LEU A 131 5.50 -7.00 11.02
C LEU A 131 4.04 -7.46 11.09
N VAL A 132 3.58 -8.21 10.08
CA VAL A 132 2.22 -8.78 10.05
C VAL A 132 1.98 -9.66 11.27
N GLU A 133 2.86 -10.64 11.50
CA GLU A 133 2.74 -11.58 12.62
C GLU A 133 2.80 -10.84 13.98
N TYR A 134 3.68 -9.84 14.10
CA TYR A 134 3.76 -9.01 15.31
C TYR A 134 2.46 -8.26 15.59
N LEU A 135 1.89 -7.58 14.59
CA LEU A 135 0.67 -6.79 14.75
C LEU A 135 -0.55 -7.66 15.04
N GLN A 136 -0.64 -8.84 14.42
CA GLN A 136 -1.67 -9.84 14.72
C GLN A 136 -1.59 -10.31 16.18
N ASN A 137 -0.37 -10.55 16.68
CA ASN A 137 -0.15 -10.87 18.09
C ASN A 137 -0.55 -9.73 19.05
N GLN A 138 -0.60 -8.48 18.56
CA GLN A 138 -1.14 -7.33 19.29
C GLN A 138 -2.67 -7.16 19.11
N GLY A 139 -3.34 -8.17 18.54
CA GLY A 139 -4.79 -8.16 18.32
C GLY A 139 -5.26 -7.26 17.18
N LYS A 140 -4.36 -6.91 16.25
CA LYS A 140 -4.71 -6.09 15.07
C LYS A 140 -5.09 -6.99 13.91
N GLN A 141 -6.13 -6.59 13.17
CA GLN A 141 -6.39 -7.17 11.86
C GLN A 141 -5.38 -6.57 10.88
N VAL A 142 -4.64 -7.42 10.16
CA VAL A 142 -3.62 -6.98 9.20
C VAL A 142 -4.03 -7.41 7.79
N GLU A 143 -4.27 -6.41 6.95
CA GLU A 143 -4.75 -6.59 5.58
C GLU A 143 -3.65 -6.17 4.61
N ILE A 144 -3.49 -6.93 3.53
CA ILE A 144 -2.51 -6.63 2.48
C ILE A 144 -3.24 -6.20 1.21
N VAL A 145 -2.76 -5.13 0.58
CA VAL A 145 -3.30 -4.63 -0.68
C VAL A 145 -2.16 -4.50 -1.69
N ALA A 146 -2.17 -5.34 -2.72
CA ALA A 146 -1.08 -5.39 -3.69
C ALA A 146 -1.50 -6.05 -5.01
N PHE A 147 -0.59 -6.12 -5.96
CA PHE A 147 -0.78 -6.91 -7.19
C PHE A 147 -0.30 -8.33 -6.96
N ALA A 148 -1.21 -9.31 -6.98
CA ALA A 148 -0.89 -10.71 -6.65
C ALA A 148 0.30 -11.29 -7.44
N GLY A 149 0.47 -10.88 -8.70
CA GLY A 149 1.56 -11.33 -9.57
C GLY A 149 2.97 -10.90 -9.15
N THR A 150 3.09 -9.96 -8.20
CA THR A 150 4.38 -9.50 -7.64
C THR A 150 4.43 -9.62 -6.12
N THR A 151 3.41 -10.23 -5.50
CA THR A 151 3.32 -10.34 -4.04
C THR A 151 3.90 -11.67 -3.58
N SER A 152 4.67 -11.66 -2.49
CA SER A 152 5.12 -12.89 -1.81
C SER A 152 3.94 -13.81 -1.48
N GLY A 153 4.00 -15.08 -1.88
CA GLY A 153 2.94 -16.05 -1.59
C GLY A 153 2.71 -16.22 -0.09
N ARG A 154 3.80 -16.30 0.69
CA ARG A 154 3.72 -16.39 2.16
C ARG A 154 3.08 -15.16 2.78
N LEU A 155 3.31 -13.96 2.24
CA LEU A 155 2.67 -12.74 2.72
C LEU A 155 1.14 -12.80 2.53
N GLN A 156 0.68 -13.31 1.39
CA GLN A 156 -0.77 -13.51 1.15
C GLN A 156 -1.38 -14.50 2.12
N GLU A 157 -0.63 -15.55 2.50
CA GLU A 157 -1.10 -16.58 3.43
C GLU A 157 -1.18 -16.12 4.89
N VAL A 158 -0.27 -15.24 5.34
CA VAL A 158 -0.27 -14.74 6.73
C VAL A 158 -1.27 -13.61 6.97
N ALA A 159 -1.64 -12.87 5.92
CA ALA A 159 -2.56 -11.74 6.03
C ALA A 159 -3.97 -12.19 6.43
N ASP A 160 -4.67 -11.39 7.23
CA ASP A 160 -6.07 -11.64 7.59
C ASP A 160 -7.03 -11.42 6.40
N ASP A 161 -6.65 -10.53 5.48
CA ASP A 161 -7.34 -10.30 4.21
C ASP A 161 -6.34 -9.83 3.14
N PHE A 162 -6.62 -10.15 1.88
CA PHE A 162 -5.80 -9.76 0.74
C PHE A 162 -6.65 -9.18 -0.40
N ILE A 163 -6.42 -7.91 -0.72
CA ILE A 163 -7.05 -7.22 -1.85
C ILE A 163 -6.09 -7.24 -3.04
N ASP A 164 -6.42 -8.07 -4.03
CA ASP A 164 -5.69 -8.13 -5.29
C ASP A 164 -6.11 -7.00 -6.24
N LEU A 165 -5.24 -6.00 -6.36
CA LEU A 165 -5.42 -4.85 -7.26
C LEU A 165 -5.49 -5.26 -8.74
N GLY A 166 -4.92 -6.41 -9.10
CA GLY A 166 -4.92 -6.94 -10.46
C GLY A 166 -6.31 -7.37 -10.96
N LYS A 167 -7.27 -7.60 -10.05
CA LYS A 167 -8.65 -8.03 -10.39
C LYS A 167 -9.51 -6.88 -10.91
N GLU A 168 -9.23 -5.64 -10.53
CA GLU A 168 -10.00 -4.46 -10.94
C GLU A 168 -9.09 -3.36 -11.50
N LYS A 169 -8.33 -3.70 -12.55
CA LYS A 169 -7.34 -2.82 -13.18
C LYS A 169 -7.87 -1.43 -13.51
N ASN A 170 -9.09 -1.32 -14.04
CA ASN A 170 -9.72 -0.04 -14.40
C ASN A 170 -9.94 0.89 -13.21
N LYS A 171 -10.00 0.34 -11.99
CA LYS A 171 -10.20 1.09 -10.74
C LYS A 171 -8.86 1.53 -10.16
N PHE A 172 -7.85 0.66 -10.20
CA PHE A 172 -6.59 0.88 -9.49
C PHE A 172 -5.43 1.34 -10.37
N LEU A 173 -5.56 1.29 -11.69
CA LEU A 173 -4.55 1.73 -12.63
C LEU A 173 -5.01 2.95 -13.43
N ILE A 174 -4.07 3.87 -13.64
CA ILE A 174 -4.22 5.03 -14.52
C ILE A 174 -3.33 4.78 -15.73
N PRO A 175 -3.87 4.77 -16.97
CA PRO A 175 -3.07 4.57 -18.17
C PRO A 175 -1.93 5.57 -18.25
N ASP A 176 -0.70 5.09 -18.46
CA ASP A 176 0.43 5.99 -18.71
C ASP A 176 0.50 6.31 -20.20
N ARG A 177 0.06 7.52 -20.57
CA ARG A 177 0.07 8.02 -21.95
C ARG A 177 1.47 8.04 -22.59
N LYS A 178 2.55 8.02 -21.79
CA LYS A 178 3.93 7.90 -22.33
C LYS A 178 4.27 6.46 -22.71
N PHE A 179 3.70 5.47 -22.02
CA PHE A 179 3.93 4.05 -22.30
C PHE A 179 3.13 3.58 -23.53
N LEU A 180 1.91 4.10 -23.70
CA LEU A 180 1.04 3.82 -24.87
C LEU A 180 1.61 4.30 -26.22
N LYS A 181 2.68 5.10 -26.24
CA LYS A 181 3.34 5.56 -27.47
C LYS A 181 4.53 4.69 -27.90
N LYS A 182 4.93 3.70 -27.10
CA LYS A 182 6.11 2.86 -27.33
C LYS A 182 5.79 1.42 -27.78
N ASN A 183 4.51 1.07 -27.82
CA ASN A 183 3.96 -0.17 -28.36
C ASN A 183 2.89 0.16 -29.40
#